data_AF-A0A6B3ILB8-F1
#
_entry.id   AF-A0A6B3ILB8-F1
#
_cell.length_a   1.000
_cell.length_b   1.000
_cell.length_c   1.000
_cell.angle_alpha   90.00
_cell.angle_beta   90.00
_cell.angle_gamma   90.00
#
_symmetry.space_group_name_H-M   'P 1'
#
loop_
_entity.id
_entity.type
_entity.pdbx_description
1 polymer ?
#
loop_
_entity_poly.entity_id
_entity_poly.type
_entity_poly.pdbx_seq_one_letter_code
_entity_poly.pdbx_strand_id
1 'polypeptide(L)'
;MPSAAERTRTLVQSTCSALLVVPGLDLARAEPLVPDSRSVGPEGDLFLEFPADSPAVRAATHAQGDELTAVLEITDVAPVSVPHRIRGRAWISGWLTSVPGIAEPG
;
A
#
# COMPACT_ATOMS: atom_id res chain seq x y z
N MET A 1 -17.02 -20.35 -8.68
CA MET A 1 -16.32 -19.11 -9.08
C MET A 1 -15.93 -18.38 -7.80
N PRO A 2 -14.71 -17.83 -7.69
CA PRO A 2 -14.30 -17.10 -6.49
C PRO A 2 -15.15 -15.84 -6.31
N SER A 3 -15.49 -15.53 -5.07
CA SER A 3 -16.20 -14.31 -4.66
C SER A 3 -15.38 -13.05 -4.91
N ALA A 4 -16.01 -11.88 -4.78
CA ALA A 4 -15.30 -10.61 -4.82
C ALA A 4 -14.23 -10.52 -3.72
N ALA A 5 -14.56 -10.96 -2.49
CA ALA A 5 -13.64 -10.95 -1.36
C ALA A 5 -12.42 -11.87 -1.61
N GLU A 6 -12.65 -13.08 -2.13
CA GLU A 6 -11.56 -14.01 -2.45
C GLU A 6 -10.63 -13.45 -3.54
N ARG A 7 -11.19 -12.84 -4.60
CA ARG A 7 -10.39 -12.21 -5.65
C ARG A 7 -9.56 -11.03 -5.13
N THR A 8 -10.14 -10.19 -4.26
CA THR A 8 -9.41 -9.09 -3.62
C THR A 8 -8.27 -9.62 -2.76
N ARG A 9 -8.52 -10.66 -1.95
CA ARG A 9 -7.46 -11.31 -1.14
C ARG A 9 -6.31 -11.82 -2.02
N THR A 10 -6.62 -12.48 -3.13
CA THR A 10 -5.59 -12.93 -4.08
C THR A 10 -4.78 -11.75 -4.64
N LEU A 11 -5.42 -10.66 -5.03
CA LEU A 11 -4.71 -9.48 -5.55
C LEU A 11 -3.79 -8.84 -4.49
N VAL A 12 -4.25 -8.73 -3.24
CA VAL A 12 -3.46 -8.16 -2.13
C VAL A 12 -2.19 -8.99 -1.86
N GLN A 13 -2.31 -10.31 -1.94
CA GLN A 13 -1.21 -11.26 -1.71
C GLN A 13 -0.29 -11.45 -2.93
N SER A 14 -0.66 -10.93 -4.10
CA SER A 14 0.12 -11.08 -5.33
C SER A 14 1.16 -9.98 -5.50
N THR A 15 2.24 -10.28 -6.22
CA THR A 15 3.23 -9.30 -6.66
C THR A 15 2.67 -8.44 -7.78
N CYS A 16 1.86 -7.45 -7.40
CA CYS A 16 1.24 -6.47 -8.29
C CYS A 16 1.71 -5.06 -7.90
N SER A 17 1.69 -4.15 -8.89
CA SER A 17 1.94 -2.73 -8.65
C SER A 17 0.97 -2.19 -7.61
N ALA A 18 1.49 -1.40 -6.67
CA ALA A 18 0.66 -0.71 -5.71
C ALA A 18 1.12 0.72 -5.46
N LEU A 19 0.15 1.55 -5.11
CA LEU A 19 0.33 2.96 -4.79
C LEU A 19 -0.38 3.24 -3.48
N LEU A 20 0.34 3.83 -2.54
CA LEU A 20 -0.24 4.33 -1.30
C LEU A 20 -0.73 5.76 -1.51
N VAL A 21 -1.99 6.00 -1.19
CA VAL A 21 -2.60 7.32 -1.20
C VAL A 21 -2.94 7.69 0.23
N VAL A 22 -2.33 8.76 0.72
CA VAL A 22 -2.59 9.27 2.07
C VAL A 22 -3.21 10.67 1.92
N PRO A 23 -4.51 10.84 2.22
CA PRO A 23 -5.16 12.14 2.16
C PRO A 23 -4.40 13.19 2.99
N GLY A 24 -4.18 14.37 2.43
CA GLY A 24 -3.45 15.45 3.10
C GLY A 24 -1.93 15.39 2.97
N LEU A 25 -1.36 14.29 2.49
CA LEU A 25 0.00 14.30 1.94
C LEU A 25 -0.04 14.84 0.52
N ASP A 26 0.59 16.00 0.31
CA ASP A 26 0.61 16.66 -0.99
C ASP A 26 1.49 15.90 -1.99
N LEU A 27 0.87 14.97 -2.71
CA LEU A 27 1.48 14.21 -3.80
C LEU A 27 1.71 15.06 -5.06
N ALA A 28 1.22 16.30 -5.14
CA ALA A 28 1.46 17.16 -6.31
C ALA A 28 2.92 17.62 -6.41
N ARG A 29 3.69 17.50 -5.32
CA ARG A 29 5.13 17.79 -5.26
C ARG A 29 5.98 16.59 -4.82
N ALA A 30 5.38 15.54 -4.29
CA ALA A 30 6.07 14.34 -3.85
C ALA A 30 6.02 13.23 -4.92
N GLU A 31 7.07 12.43 -4.99
CA GLU A 31 7.06 11.21 -5.80
C GLU A 31 5.91 10.28 -5.38
N PRO A 32 5.36 9.48 -6.31
CA PRO A 32 4.32 8.51 -5.96
C PRO A 32 4.80 7.60 -4.83
N LEU A 33 3.96 7.42 -3.80
CA LEU A 33 4.28 6.57 -2.66
C LEU A 33 4.11 5.09 -3.05
N VAL A 34 5.11 4.57 -3.75
CA VAL A 34 5.21 3.15 -4.09
C VAL A 34 6.03 2.44 -3.00
N PRO A 35 5.49 1.40 -2.35
CA PRO A 35 6.25 0.65 -1.36
C PRO A 35 7.33 -0.20 -2.04
N ASP A 36 8.50 -0.31 -1.41
CA ASP A 36 9.61 -1.17 -1.86
C ASP A 36 9.21 -2.66 -1.81
N SER A 37 8.50 -3.02 -0.75
CA SER A 37 7.93 -4.35 -0.56
C SER A 37 6.58 -4.30 0.15
N ARG A 38 5.80 -5.37 -0.01
CA ARG A 38 4.51 -5.57 0.67
C ARG A 38 4.36 -7.01 1.11
N SER A 39 3.82 -7.20 2.30
CA SER A 39 3.45 -8.52 2.80
C SER A 39 2.16 -8.46 3.61
N VAL A 40 1.47 -9.61 3.69
CA VAL A 40 0.27 -9.79 4.51
C VAL A 40 0.65 -10.66 5.70
N GLY A 41 0.42 -10.16 6.91
CA GLY A 41 0.62 -10.90 8.15
C GLY A 41 -0.38 -12.04 8.34
N PRO A 42 -0.15 -12.92 9.32
CA PRO A 42 -1.06 -14.04 9.62
C PRO A 42 -2.47 -13.59 10.03
N GLU A 43 -2.58 -12.42 10.69
CA GLU A 43 -3.85 -11.83 11.11
C GLU A 43 -4.52 -10.99 10.01
N GLY A 44 -3.88 -10.86 8.83
CA GLY A 44 -4.39 -10.09 7.70
C GLY A 44 -3.89 -8.64 7.64
N ASP A 45 -3.05 -8.21 8.58
CA ASP A 45 -2.41 -6.89 8.54
C ASP A 45 -1.53 -6.74 7.30
N LEU A 46 -1.52 -5.54 6.73
CA LEU A 46 -0.75 -5.22 5.54
C LEU A 46 0.50 -4.43 5.90
N PHE A 47 1.66 -5.05 5.72
CA PHE A 47 2.94 -4.39 5.94
C PHE A 47 3.45 -3.80 4.63
N LEU A 48 3.84 -2.53 4.67
CA LEU A 48 4.39 -1.78 3.55
C LEU A 48 5.76 -1.27 3.94
N GLU A 49 6.77 -1.58 3.13
CA GLU A 49 8.13 -1.08 3.32
C GLU A 49 8.32 0.18 2.48
N PHE A 50 8.91 1.21 3.10
CA PHE A 50 9.25 2.48 2.47
C PHE A 50 10.61 2.95 2.99
N PRO A 51 11.32 3.80 2.22
CA PRO A 51 12.50 4.51 2.74
C PRO A 51 12.16 5.29 4.01
N ALA A 52 13.09 5.33 4.96
CA ALA A 52 12.89 5.97 6.27
C ALA A 52 12.58 7.49 6.15
N ASP A 53 13.15 8.16 5.15
CA ASP A 53 12.93 9.58 4.86
C ASP A 53 11.66 9.85 4.03
N SER A 54 10.92 8.80 3.65
CA SER A 54 9.73 8.95 2.83
C SER A 54 8.64 9.76 3.54
N PRO A 55 7.83 10.52 2.79
CA PRO A 55 6.70 11.26 3.38
C PRO A 55 5.71 10.35 4.13
N ALA A 56 5.54 9.10 3.68
CA ALA A 56 4.69 8.11 4.33
C ALA A 56 5.21 7.73 5.73
N VAL A 57 6.50 7.40 5.83
CA VAL A 57 7.13 7.06 7.12
C VAL A 57 7.08 8.25 8.06
N ARG A 58 7.50 9.44 7.58
CA ARG A 58 7.44 10.68 8.39
C ARG A 58 6.05 10.95 8.94
N ALA A 59 5.00 10.82 8.13
CA ALA A 59 3.63 11.01 8.59
C ALA A 59 3.20 9.94 9.61
N ALA A 60 3.51 8.67 9.34
CA ALA A 60 3.15 7.56 10.23
C ALA A 60 3.85 7.65 11.60
N THR A 61 5.10 8.14 11.64
CA THR A 61 5.86 8.35 12.88
C THR A 61 5.25 9.46 13.76
N HIS A 62 4.63 10.47 13.16
CA HIS A 62 4.02 11.59 13.90
C HIS A 62 2.55 11.35 14.27
N ALA A 63 1.86 10.46 13.56
CA ALA A 63 0.47 10.10 13.82
C ALA A 63 0.33 9.32 15.14
N GLN A 64 -0.71 9.62 15.92
CA GLN A 64 -1.02 8.86 17.14
C GLN A 64 -1.98 7.70 16.80
N GLY A 65 -1.43 6.57 16.35
CA GLY A 65 -2.24 5.39 16.03
C GLY A 65 -3.15 5.60 14.82
N ASP A 66 -4.46 5.62 15.03
CA ASP A 66 -5.50 5.60 13.97
C ASP A 66 -5.78 6.98 13.35
N GLU A 67 -4.83 7.91 13.44
CA GLU A 67 -4.99 9.27 12.92
C GLU A 67 -4.64 9.38 11.42
N LEU A 68 -3.85 8.43 10.88
CA LEU A 68 -3.38 8.49 9.50
C LEU A 68 -4.17 7.54 8.60
N THR A 69 -5.27 8.04 8.02
CA THR A 69 -6.03 7.25 7.03
C THR A 69 -5.25 7.11 5.73
N ALA A 70 -5.34 5.96 5.08
CA ALA A 70 -4.78 5.76 3.75
C ALA A 70 -5.59 4.78 2.91
N VAL A 71 -5.32 4.81 1.60
CA VAL A 71 -5.84 3.85 0.63
C VAL A 71 -4.65 3.26 -0.12
N LEU A 72 -4.50 1.94 -0.08
CA LEU A 72 -3.61 1.23 -0.98
C LEU A 72 -4.37 0.86 -2.25
N GLU A 73 -3.95 1.42 -3.37
CA GLU A 73 -4.43 1.03 -4.70
C GLU A 73 -3.54 -0.09 -5.24
N ILE A 74 -4.14 -1.21 -5.63
CA ILE A 74 -3.45 -2.34 -6.25
C ILE A 74 -3.92 -2.45 -7.69
N THR A 75 -2.97 -2.56 -8.62
CA THR A 75 -3.26 -2.79 -10.04
C THR A 75 -2.43 -3.96 -10.53
N ASP A 76 -3.11 -5.03 -10.95
CA ASP A 76 -2.46 -6.14 -11.62
C ASP A 76 -2.35 -5.85 -13.11
N VAL A 77 -1.11 -5.62 -13.55
CA VAL A 77 -0.78 -5.28 -14.92
C VAL A 77 -0.11 -6.48 -15.57
N ALA A 78 -0.55 -6.85 -16.78
CA ALA A 78 0.07 -7.92 -17.54
C ALA A 78 1.57 -7.62 -17.75
N PRO A 79 2.45 -8.62 -17.54
CA PRO A 79 3.90 -8.45 -17.64
C PRO A 79 4.39 -8.23 -19.08
N VAL A 80 3.51 -8.44 -20.06
CA VAL A 80 3.76 -8.27 -21.49
C VAL A 80 2.83 -7.22 -22.07
N SER A 81 3.27 -6.54 -23.13
CA SER A 81 2.49 -5.54 -23.85
C SER A 81 1.38 -6.21 -24.65
N VAL A 82 0.15 -6.13 -24.13
CA VAL A 82 -1.08 -6.63 -24.79
C VAL A 82 -2.20 -5.58 -24.67
N PRO A 83 -3.20 -5.59 -25.58
CA PRO A 83 -4.41 -4.79 -25.39
C PRO A 83 -5.09 -5.10 -24.05
N HIS A 84 -5.66 -4.10 -23.39
CA HIS A 84 -6.36 -4.25 -22.10
C HIS A 84 -5.51 -4.90 -21.00
N ARG A 85 -4.24 -4.49 -20.86
CA ARG A 85 -3.26 -5.08 -19.94
C ARG A 85 -3.60 -5.03 -18.44
N ILE A 86 -4.71 -4.42 -18.02
CA ILE A 86 -5.11 -4.39 -16.61
C ILE A 86 -5.96 -5.63 -16.33
N ARG A 87 -5.40 -6.59 -15.58
CA ARG A 87 -6.04 -7.88 -15.26
C ARG A 87 -6.92 -7.80 -14.02
N GLY A 88 -6.64 -6.86 -13.12
CA GLY A 88 -7.40 -6.69 -11.89
C GLY A 88 -7.03 -5.40 -11.16
N ARG A 89 -7.96 -4.91 -10.33
CA ARG A 89 -7.76 -3.76 -9.45
C ARG A 89 -8.40 -4.02 -8.10
N ALA A 90 -7.79 -3.50 -7.05
CA ALA A 90 -8.33 -3.51 -5.69
C ALA A 90 -7.94 -2.23 -4.96
N TRP A 91 -8.76 -1.87 -3.97
CA TRP A 91 -8.50 -0.76 -3.05
C TRP A 91 -8.65 -1.28 -1.63
N ILE A 92 -7.67 -0.96 -0.79
CA ILE A 92 -7.69 -1.29 0.63
C ILE A 92 -7.57 0.01 1.41
N SER A 93 -8.66 0.41 2.07
CA SER A 93 -8.70 1.58 2.95
C SER A 93 -8.46 1.16 4.40
N GLY A 94 -7.70 1.95 5.15
CA GLY A 94 -7.47 1.70 6.57
C GLY A 94 -6.63 2.79 7.21
N TRP A 95 -6.05 2.46 8.35
CA TRP A 95 -5.12 3.30 9.08
C TRP A 95 -3.68 2.84 8.86
N LEU A 96 -2.77 3.80 8.77
CA LEU A 96 -1.34 3.57 8.76
C LEU A 96 -0.79 3.81 10.15
N THR A 97 -0.07 2.82 10.65
CA THR A 97 0.68 2.90 11.90
C THR A 97 2.13 2.54 11.62
N SER A 98 3.06 3.27 12.25
CA SER A 98 4.46 2.88 12.22
C SER A 98 4.63 1.58 13.00
N VAL A 99 5.30 0.58 12.42
CA VAL A 99 5.57 -0.67 13.13
C VAL A 99 6.75 -0.46 14.08
N PRO A 100 6.57 -0.64 15.41
CA PRO A 100 7.64 -0.43 16.38
C PRO A 100 8.81 -1.40 16.16
N GLY A 101 10.04 -0.90 16.21
CA GLY A 101 11.25 -1.74 16.25
C GLY A 101 11.76 -2.27 14.91
N ILE A 102 11.16 -1.89 13.77
CA ILE A 102 11.68 -2.20 12.42
C ILE A 102 11.97 -0.96 11.56
N ALA A 103 11.39 0.20 11.90
CA ALA A 103 11.70 1.46 11.24
C ALA A 103 12.70 2.24 12.10
N GLU A 104 13.86 2.58 11.53
CA GLU A 104 14.74 3.59 12.11
C GLU A 104 13.99 4.94 12.15
N PRO A 105 14.20 5.79 13.18
CA PRO A 105 13.58 7.10 13.23
C PRO A 105 14.01 7.93 12.01
N GLY A 106 13.02 8.34 11.19
CA GLY A 106 13.19 9.21 10.02
C GLY A 106 13.18 10.70 10.34
#